data_AF-A0A7Y2DV26-F1
#
_entry.id   AF-A0A7Y2DV26-F1
#
_cell.length_a   1.000
_cell.length_b   1.000
_cell.length_c   1.000
_cell.angle_alpha   90.00
_cell.angle_beta   90.00
_cell.angle_gamma   90.00
#
_symmetry.space_group_name_H-M   'P 1'
#
loop_
_entity.id
_entity.type
_entity.pdbx_description
1 polymer ?
#
loop_
_entity_poly.entity_id
_entity_poly.type
_entity_poly.pdbx_seq_one_letter_code
_entity_poly.pdbx_strand_id
1 'polypeptide(L)' 'MGRLRSFYDSKNAESAFRPTATKTETNKHEMFCGICGEKLFVDEVLFAKISNAIEEGLDNPLLCEDCEESYEESARSQ' A
#
# COMPACT_ATOMS: atom_id res chain seq x y z
N MET A 1 28.37 -21.16 -3.66
CA MET A 1 27.16 -20.88 -4.44
C MET A 1 26.02 -20.62 -3.47
N GLY A 2 25.37 -19.46 -3.55
CA GLY A 2 24.31 -19.07 -2.61
C GLY A 2 23.94 -17.60 -2.77
N ARG A 3 23.20 -17.26 -3.83
CA ARG A 3 22.54 -15.95 -3.98
C ARG A 3 21.05 -16.21 -4.13
N LEU A 4 20.37 -16.40 -3.00
CA LEU A 4 18.93 -16.71 -2.93
C LEU A 4 18.13 -15.61 -2.23
N ARG A 5 18.49 -14.33 -2.43
CA ARG A 5 17.83 -13.19 -1.77
C ARG A 5 17.48 -12.02 -2.68
N SER A 6 17.43 -12.22 -4.00
CA SER A 6 17.23 -11.12 -4.95
C SER A 6 15.96 -11.22 -5.81
N PHE A 7 15.05 -12.16 -5.50
CA PHE A 7 13.83 -12.37 -6.30
C PHE A 7 12.52 -12.00 -5.59
N TYR A 8 12.59 -11.49 -4.35
CA TYR A 8 11.37 -11.07 -3.63
C TYR A 8 11.06 -9.57 -3.75
N ASP A 9 11.97 -8.77 -4.31
CA ASP A 9 11.83 -7.30 -4.32
C ASP A 9 11.19 -6.77 -5.63
N SER A 10 11.34 -7.48 -6.75
CA SER A 10 10.95 -6.97 -8.08
C SER A 10 9.51 -7.28 -8.51
N LYS A 11 8.62 -7.67 -7.59
CA LYS A 11 7.17 -7.83 -7.88
C LYS A 11 6.28 -6.76 -7.23
N ASN A 12 6.87 -5.79 -6.53
CA ASN A 12 6.16 -4.60 -6.02
C ASN A 12 6.38 -3.34 -6.87
N ALA A 13 7.22 -3.41 -7.90
CA ALA A 13 7.20 -2.40 -8.93
C ALA A 13 5.89 -2.56 -9.74
N GLU A 14 5.20 -1.45 -9.97
CA GLU A 14 4.16 -1.28 -11.01
C GLU A 14 2.68 -1.49 -10.66
N SER A 15 2.26 -1.20 -9.42
CA SER A 15 1.04 -0.38 -9.27
C SER A 15 1.46 0.99 -8.79
N ALA A 16 1.85 1.82 -9.75
CA ALA A 16 2.37 3.17 -9.55
C ALA A 16 1.33 4.19 -9.06
N PHE A 17 0.22 3.72 -8.47
CA PHE A 17 -0.81 4.58 -7.89
C PHE A 17 -0.76 4.40 -6.38
N ARG A 18 0.01 5.29 -5.75
CA ARG A 18 -0.02 5.44 -4.29
C ARG A 18 -1.39 5.96 -3.87
N PRO A 19 -1.89 5.58 -2.69
CA PRO A 19 -3.05 6.24 -2.11
C PRO A 19 -2.79 7.74 -2.00
N THR A 20 -3.75 8.54 -2.44
CA THR A 20 -3.69 10.00 -2.36
C THR A 20 -4.74 10.53 -1.40
N ALA A 21 -4.42 11.56 -0.62
CA ALA A 21 -5.41 12.26 0.20
C ALA A 21 -6.47 12.99 -0.65
N THR A 22 -6.17 13.22 -1.93
CA THR A 22 -7.04 13.93 -2.88
C THR A 22 -7.72 12.95 -3.84
N LYS A 23 -9.02 13.13 -4.06
CA LYS A 23 -9.79 12.38 -5.06
C LYS A 23 -9.48 12.90 -6.47
N THR A 24 -9.20 12.00 -7.40
CA THR A 24 -9.00 12.32 -8.82
C THR A 24 -9.94 11.49 -9.69
N GLU A 25 -9.95 11.72 -11.01
CA GLU A 25 -10.72 10.88 -11.94
C GLU A 25 -10.25 9.42 -11.95
N THR A 26 -8.96 9.18 -11.67
CA THR A 26 -8.35 7.84 -11.60
C THR A 26 -8.47 7.23 -10.21
N ASN A 27 -8.28 8.02 -9.15
CA ASN A 27 -8.32 7.58 -7.76
C ASN A 27 -9.64 8.02 -7.13
N LYS A 28 -10.72 7.33 -7.48
CA LYS A 28 -12.09 7.65 -7.06
C LYS A 28 -12.59 6.79 -5.89
N HIS A 29 -11.89 5.72 -5.57
CA HIS A 29 -12.29 4.74 -4.57
C HIS A 29 -11.80 5.16 -3.20
N GLU A 30 -12.72 5.26 -2.25
CA GLU A 30 -12.45 5.68 -0.88
C GLU A 30 -12.05 4.47 -0.05
N MET A 31 -10.88 4.56 0.59
CA MET A 31 -10.35 3.54 1.49
C MET A 31 -9.78 4.20 2.74
N PHE A 32 -9.61 3.43 3.80
CA PHE A 32 -9.04 3.91 5.05
C PHE A 32 -7.66 3.31 5.27
N CYS A 33 -6.73 4.11 5.80
CA CYS A 33 -5.44 3.61 6.26
C CYS A 33 -5.67 2.54 7.34
N GLY A 34 -5.00 1.39 7.21
CA GLY A 34 -5.08 0.29 8.18
C GLY A 34 -4.47 0.62 9.55
N ILE A 35 -3.68 1.68 9.66
CA ILE A 35 -2.98 2.07 10.89
C ILE A 35 -3.66 3.26 11.57
N CYS A 36 -3.77 4.40 10.90
CA CYS A 36 -4.31 5.63 11.48
C CYS A 36 -5.80 5.83 11.21
N GLY A 37 -6.40 5.06 10.29
CA GLY A 37 -7.81 5.22 9.89
C GLY A 37 -8.08 6.45 9.01
N GLU A 38 -7.03 7.12 8.51
CA GLU A 38 -7.21 8.27 7.62
C GLU A 38 -7.84 7.87 6.29
N LYS A 39 -8.69 8.75 5.77
CA LYS A 39 -9.39 8.54 4.50
C LYS A 39 -8.47 8.86 3.33
N LEU A 40 -8.28 7.89 2.46
CA LEU A 40 -7.44 7.93 1.29
C LEU A 40 -8.25 7.58 0.05
N PHE A 41 -7.78 8.05 -1.09
CA PHE A 41 -8.33 7.74 -2.39
C PHE A 41 -7.35 6.86 -3.17
N VAL A 42 -7.86 5.74 -3.66
CA VAL A 42 -7.11 4.76 -4.43
C VAL A 42 -7.78 4.54 -5.79
N ASP A 43 -7.01 4.04 -6.74
CA ASP A 43 -7.53 3.58 -8.02
C ASP A 43 -8.27 2.24 -7.88
N GLU A 44 -8.94 1.83 -8.96
CA GLU A 44 -9.71 0.58 -8.99
C GLU A 44 -8.84 -0.68 -8.82
N VAL A 45 -7.60 -0.68 -9.31
CA VAL A 45 -6.69 -1.83 -9.24
C VAL A 45 -6.22 -2.00 -7.80
N LEU A 46 -5.77 -0.91 -7.17
CA LEU A 46 -5.35 -0.94 -5.77
C LEU A 46 -6.53 -1.26 -4.85
N PHE A 47 -7.71 -0.68 -5.09
CA PHE A 47 -8.94 -1.02 -4.37
C PHE A 47 -9.26 -2.52 -4.43
N ALA A 48 -9.23 -3.11 -5.63
CA ALA A 48 -9.52 -4.53 -5.82
C ALA A 48 -8.48 -5.41 -5.12
N LYS A 49 -7.19 -5.05 -5.20
CA LYS A 49 -6.10 -5.78 -4.53
C LYS A 49 -6.27 -5.79 -3.01
N ILE A 50 -6.59 -4.64 -2.43
CA ILE A 50 -6.80 -4.51 -0.97
C ILE A 50 -8.06 -5.23 -0.54
N SER A 51 -9.16 -5.05 -1.29
CA SER A 51 -10.42 -5.72 -1.00
C SER A 51 -10.24 -7.23 -1.00
N ASN A 52 -9.55 -7.78 -2.00
CA ASN A 52 -9.23 -9.20 -2.04
C ASN A 52 -8.38 -9.64 -0.84
N ALA A 53 -7.37 -8.86 -0.43
CA ALA A 53 -6.58 -9.19 0.76
C ALA A 53 -7.44 -9.25 2.03
N ILE A 54 -8.35 -8.29 2.21
CA ILE A 54 -9.30 -8.25 3.34
C ILE A 54 -10.26 -9.45 3.29
N GLU A 55 -10.78 -9.78 2.10
CA GLU A 55 -11.64 -10.96 1.89
C GLU A 55 -10.92 -12.28 2.20
N GLU A 56 -9.62 -12.36 1.92
CA GLU A 56 -8.76 -13.48 2.30
C GLU A 56 -8.42 -13.50 3.80
N GLY A 57 -8.94 -12.54 4.58
CA GLY A 57 -8.76 -12.44 6.03
C GLY A 57 -7.43 -11.83 6.44
N LEU A 58 -6.72 -11.16 5.53
CA LEU A 58 -5.53 -10.39 5.85
C LEU A 58 -5.90 -9.01 6.39
N ASP A 59 -5.03 -8.46 7.23
CA ASP A 59 -5.11 -7.06 7.64
C ASP A 59 -4.98 -6.12 6.44
N ASN A 60 -5.65 -4.97 6.52
CA ASN A 60 -5.61 -3.96 5.48
C ASN A 60 -4.17 -3.42 5.30
N PRO A 61 -3.49 -3.73 4.17
CA PRO A 61 -2.11 -3.31 3.95
C PRO A 61 -2.01 -1.85 3.51
N LEU A 62 -3.12 -1.12 3.40
CA LEU A 62 -3.12 0.26 2.94
C LEU A 62 -2.58 1.21 4.02
N LEU A 63 -1.50 1.92 3.69
CA LEU A 63 -0.91 2.96 4.54
C LEU A 63 -1.10 4.34 3.89
N CYS A 64 -1.35 5.37 4.71
CA CYS A 64 -1.21 6.75 4.25
C CYS A 64 0.28 7.11 4.09
N GLU A 65 0.55 8.22 3.40
CA GLU A 65 1.92 8.71 3.17
C GLU A 65 2.70 8.88 4.48
N ASP A 66 2.09 9.49 5.51
CA ASP A 66 2.72 9.63 6.83
C ASP A 66 3.06 8.28 7.50
N CYS A 67 2.16 7.30 7.39
CA CYS A 67 2.38 5.98 7.99
C CYS A 67 3.41 5.17 7.20
N GLU A 68 3.42 5.30 5.88
CA GLU A 68 4.46 4.71 5.00
C GLU A 68 5.82 5.30 5.35
N GLU A 69 5.94 6.63 5.40
CA GLU A 69 7.19 7.32 5.73
C GLU A 69 7.69 6.94 7.13
N SER A 70 6.80 6.93 8.13
CA SER A 70 7.16 6.52 9.50
C SER A 70 7.67 5.08 9.57
N TYR A 71 7.08 4.17 8.77
CA TYR A 71 7.52 2.79 8.69
C TYR A 71 8.88 2.66 8.01
N GLU A 72 9.12 3.38 6.92
CA GLU A 72 10.40 3.41 6.21
C GLU A 72 11.53 4.00 7.07
N GLU A 73 11.28 5.09 7.80
CA GLU A 73 12.25 5.71 8.70
C GLU A 73 12.59 4.77 9.87
N SER A 74 11.59 4.09 10.42
CA SER A 74 11.80 3.06 11.44
C SER A 74 12.66 1.91 10.91
N ALA A 75 12.44 1.48 9.67
CA ALA A 75 13.20 0.42 9.01
C ALA A 75 14.65 0.82 8.70
N ARG A 76 14.92 2.10 8.39
CA ARG A 76 16.28 2.63 8.14
C ARG A 76 17.12 2.79 9.41
N SER A 77 16.47 2.90 10.57
CA SER A 77 17.13 3.11 11.86
C SER A 77 17.65 1.83 12.54
N GLN A 78 17.54 0.66 11.89
CA GLN A 78 18.00 -0.65 12.40
C GLN A 78 19.32 -1.13 11.78
#